data_AF-A0A4Q8R454-F1
#
_entry.id   AF-A0A4Q8R454-F1
#
_cell.length_a   1.000
_cell.length_b   1.000
_cell.length_c   1.000
_cell.angle_alpha   90.00
_cell.angle_beta   90.00
_cell.angle_gamma   90.00
#
_symmetry.space_group_name_H-M   'P 1'
#
loop_
_entity.id
_entity.type
_entity.pdbx_description
1 polymer ?
#
loop_
_entity_poly.entity_id
_entity_poly.type
_entity_poly.pdbx_seq_one_letter_code
_entity_poly.pdbx_strand_id
1 'polypeptide(L)'
;MNGIKTGLGMTPGEHIISADSALSRNIRQCFCLSCRGRLILQTDAQGAWFEHDLHALSAQQKAACVVLNPEKSHPYIDDMAMFLSPLPVVLEWHCVMCGQHFPGKKFCEACGTGIYSRAVCTKYVYSYQPDLFQDCGSAST
;
A
#
# COMPACT_ATOMS: atom_id res chain seq x y z
N MET A 1 19.15 18.72 7.68
CA MET A 1 17.68 18.75 7.59
C MET A 1 17.23 17.32 7.69
N ASN A 2 16.57 16.95 8.77
CA ASN A 2 16.17 15.56 9.02
C ASN A 2 15.07 15.18 8.03
N GLY A 3 15.33 14.19 7.18
CA GLY A 3 14.32 13.66 6.27
C GLY A 3 13.17 13.06 7.08
N ILE A 4 11.94 13.48 6.80
CA ILE A 4 10.77 12.91 7.46
C ILE A 4 10.64 11.45 7.02
N LYS A 5 10.64 10.54 8.00
CA LYS A 5 10.52 9.10 7.79
C LYS A 5 9.07 8.74 7.45
N THR A 6 8.87 7.87 6.47
CA THR A 6 7.56 7.27 6.16
C THR A 6 7.69 5.77 5.92
N GLY A 7 6.71 4.99 6.37
CA GLY A 7 6.69 3.54 6.20
C GLY A 7 6.15 3.07 4.85
N LEU A 8 5.49 3.95 4.09
CA LEU A 8 4.80 3.61 2.84
C LEU A 8 5.33 4.42 1.66
N GLY A 9 5.41 3.76 0.51
CA GLY A 9 5.76 4.33 -0.77
C GLY A 9 4.94 3.72 -1.89
N MET A 10 5.21 4.17 -3.11
CA MET A 10 4.60 3.67 -4.34
C MET A 10 5.67 3.17 -5.29
N THR A 11 5.47 2.00 -5.88
CA THR A 11 6.37 1.44 -6.91
C THR A 11 6.19 2.15 -8.26
N PRO A 12 7.06 1.94 -9.26
CA PRO A 12 6.86 2.51 -10.60
C PRO A 12 5.58 2.02 -11.29
N GLY A 13 5.07 0.84 -10.92
CA GLY A 13 3.78 0.31 -11.38
C GLY A 13 2.58 0.83 -10.58
N GLU A 14 2.75 1.92 -9.84
CA GLU A 14 1.70 2.59 -9.05
C GLU A 14 1.09 1.76 -7.91
N HIS A 15 1.71 0.63 -7.56
CA HIS A 15 1.30 -0.15 -6.39
C HIS A 15 1.89 0.41 -5.09
N ILE A 16 1.09 0.47 -4.04
CA ILE A 16 1.56 0.80 -2.68
C ILE A 16 2.47 -0.32 -2.17
N ILE A 17 3.55 0.06 -1.50
CA ILE A 17 4.51 -0.84 -0.90
C ILE A 17 4.99 -0.31 0.45
N SER A 18 5.14 -1.20 1.43
CA SER A 18 5.82 -0.86 2.69
C SER A 18 7.33 -0.87 2.53
N ALA A 19 8.05 -0.12 3.37
CA ALA A 19 9.51 -0.12 3.37
C ALA A 19 10.09 -1.53 3.59
N ASP A 20 9.52 -2.33 4.49
CA ASP A 20 9.95 -3.72 4.71
C ASP A 20 9.71 -4.62 3.49
N SER A 21 8.58 -4.42 2.79
CA SER A 21 8.29 -5.14 1.55
C SER A 21 9.23 -4.73 0.43
N ALA A 22 9.58 -3.45 0.36
CA ALA A 22 10.55 -2.93 -0.60
C ALA A 22 11.96 -3.48 -0.32
N LEU A 23 12.37 -3.52 0.96
CA LEU A 23 13.64 -4.10 1.38
C LEU A 23 13.73 -5.59 1.03
N SER A 24 12.75 -6.38 1.47
CA SER A 24 12.71 -7.83 1.23
C SER A 24 12.66 -8.22 -0.24
N ARG A 25 12.02 -7.40 -1.08
CA ARG A 25 11.91 -7.62 -2.54
C ARG A 25 12.98 -6.89 -3.34
N ASN A 26 13.94 -6.23 -2.68
CA ASN A 26 14.99 -5.39 -3.29
C ASN A 26 14.45 -4.35 -4.30
N ILE A 27 13.32 -3.73 -3.98
CA ILE A 27 12.71 -2.64 -4.76
C ILE A 27 13.31 -1.32 -4.26
N ARG A 28 14.15 -0.69 -5.10
CA ARG A 28 14.87 0.54 -4.73
C ARG A 28 14.29 1.82 -5.30
N GLN A 29 13.41 1.71 -6.29
CA GLN A 29 12.72 2.84 -6.87
C GLN A 29 11.31 2.91 -6.29
N CYS A 30 11.13 3.80 -5.33
CA CYS A 30 9.85 4.08 -4.71
C CYS A 30 9.59 5.58 -4.76
N PHE A 31 8.31 5.95 -4.73
CA PHE A 31 7.84 7.33 -4.83
C PHE A 31 6.87 7.65 -3.70
N CYS A 32 6.83 8.90 -3.28
CA CYS A 32 5.88 9.36 -2.28
C CYS A 32 4.46 9.32 -2.83
N LEU A 33 3.51 8.81 -2.04
CA LEU A 33 2.10 8.76 -2.43
C LEU A 33 1.52 10.16 -2.69
N SER A 34 2.00 11.17 -1.96
CA SER A 34 1.49 12.55 -2.05
C SER A 34 2.12 13.34 -3.19
N CYS A 35 3.44 13.47 -3.23
CA CYS A 35 4.12 14.37 -4.18
C CYS A 35 4.74 13.66 -5.39
N ARG A 36 4.64 12.33 -5.46
CA ARG A 36 5.29 11.45 -6.45
C ARG A 36 6.81 11.61 -6.54
N GLY A 37 7.41 12.29 -5.56
CA GLY A 37 8.86 12.47 -5.48
C GLY A 37 9.57 11.19 -5.09
N ARG A 38 10.82 11.06 -5.54
CA ARG A 38 11.65 9.88 -5.26
C ARG A 38 11.87 9.70 -3.75
N LEU A 39 11.69 8.47 -3.29
CA LEU A 39 12.01 8.02 -1.95
C LEU A 39 13.32 7.23 -1.94
N ILE A 40 14.07 7.38 -0.86
CA ILE A 40 15.28 6.64 -0.53
C ILE A 40 14.89 5.61 0.52
N LEU A 41 15.11 4.34 0.22
CA LEU A 41 14.90 3.26 1.19
C LEU A 41 16.09 3.22 2.17
N GLN A 42 15.78 3.34 3.44
CA GLN A 42 16.72 3.25 4.57
C GLN A 42 16.35 2.06 5.44
N THR A 43 17.33 1.55 6.19
CA THR A 43 17.12 0.47 7.16
C THR A 43 18.14 0.54 8.28
N ASP A 44 17.70 0.17 9.48
CA ASP A 44 18.53 -0.05 10.66
C ASP A 44 18.05 -1.29 11.43
N ALA A 45 18.53 -1.46 12.66
CA ALA A 45 18.14 -2.58 13.51
C ALA A 45 16.67 -2.54 13.96
N GLN A 46 15.96 -1.42 13.82
CA GLN A 46 14.56 -1.24 14.19
C GLN A 46 13.60 -1.48 13.01
N GLY A 47 14.09 -1.46 11.77
CA GLY A 47 13.31 -1.80 10.58
C GLY A 47 13.70 -1.00 9.34
N ALA A 48 12.85 -1.04 8.32
CA ALA A 48 13.01 -0.25 7.11
C ALA A 48 12.08 0.98 7.11
N TRP A 49 12.53 2.08 6.53
CA TRP A 49 11.69 3.25 6.26
C TRP A 49 12.11 3.94 4.97
N PHE A 50 11.26 4.85 4.50
CA PHE A 50 11.57 5.73 3.38
C PHE A 50 11.84 7.16 3.85
N GLU A 51 12.76 7.83 3.16
CA GLU A 51 13.01 9.26 3.27
C GLU A 51 12.86 9.92 1.91
N HIS A 52 12.45 11.18 1.88
CA HIS A 52 12.42 11.94 0.62
C HIS A 52 13.85 12.28 0.18
N ASP A 53 14.13 12.11 -1.11
CA ASP A 53 15.27 12.77 -1.73
C ASP A 53 14.97 14.26 -1.88
N LEU A 54 15.25 15.04 -0.83
CA LEU A 54 14.99 16.48 -0.80
C LEU A 54 15.74 17.24 -1.88
N HIS A 55 16.84 16.71 -2.42
CA HIS A 55 17.59 17.35 -3.50
C HIS A 55 16.92 17.15 -4.86
N ALA A 56 16.26 16.01 -5.06
CA ALA A 56 15.53 15.71 -6.30
C ALA A 56 14.13 16.37 -6.37
N LEU A 57 13.59 16.85 -5.26
CA LEU A 57 12.27 17.47 -5.21
C LEU A 57 12.27 18.94 -5.67
N SER A 58 11.28 19.32 -6.48
CA SER A 58 10.99 20.72 -6.78
C SER A 58 10.43 21.47 -5.56
N ALA A 59 10.53 22.81 -5.57
CA ALA A 59 9.95 23.64 -4.50
C ALA A 59 8.44 23.44 -4.37
N GLN A 60 7.74 23.28 -5.49
CA GLN A 60 6.30 23.01 -5.50
C GLN A 60 5.97 21.64 -4.88
N GLN A 61 6.72 20.59 -5.23
CA GLN A 61 6.53 19.26 -4.62
C GLN A 61 6.80 19.29 -3.11
N LYS A 62 7.84 20.01 -2.68
CA LYS A 62 8.13 20.20 -1.26
C LYS A 62 7.00 20.91 -0.54
N ALA A 63 6.43 21.96 -1.12
CA ALA A 63 5.37 22.75 -0.49
C ALA A 63 4.02 22.04 -0.41
N ALA A 64 3.72 21.17 -1.39
CA ALA A 64 2.44 20.47 -1.52
C ALA A 64 2.42 19.07 -0.86
N CYS A 65 3.58 18.49 -0.54
CA CYS A 65 3.66 17.15 0.03
C CYS A 65 3.14 17.12 1.48
N VAL A 66 2.06 16.40 1.74
CA VAL A 66 1.47 16.27 3.08
C VAL A 66 2.36 15.50 4.04
N VAL A 67 3.26 14.64 3.53
CA VAL A 67 4.25 13.93 4.36
C VAL A 67 5.35 14.89 4.83
N LEU A 68 5.73 15.89 4.01
CA LEU A 68 6.74 16.88 4.38
C LEU A 68 6.17 18.06 5.17
N ASN A 69 4.87 18.31 5.06
CA ASN A 69 4.15 19.42 5.68
C ASN A 69 2.91 18.87 6.40
N PRO A 70 3.08 18.04 7.46
CA PRO A 70 1.96 17.43 8.17
C PRO A 70 0.99 18.47 8.76
N GLU A 71 1.45 19.68 9.05
CA GLU A 71 0.60 20.80 9.50
C GLU A 71 -0.36 21.33 8.43
N LYS A 72 -0.07 21.07 7.15
CA LYS A 72 -0.97 21.36 6.02
C LYS A 72 -1.81 20.16 5.63
N SER A 73 -1.58 19.02 6.27
CA SER A 73 -2.40 17.84 6.05
C SER A 73 -3.79 18.10 6.62
N HIS A 74 -4.83 17.71 5.90
CA HIS A 74 -6.19 17.75 6.44
C HIS A 74 -6.21 16.88 7.70
N PRO A 75 -6.90 17.24 8.79
CA PRO A 75 -6.88 16.47 10.05
C PRO A 75 -7.32 14.99 9.93
N TYR A 76 -7.89 14.59 8.79
CA TYR A 76 -8.23 13.21 8.44
C TYR A 76 -7.09 12.43 7.76
N ILE A 77 -5.90 13.02 7.55
CA ILE A 77 -4.76 12.35 6.92
C ILE A 77 -4.04 11.41 7.90
N ASP A 78 -4.08 11.68 9.20
CA ASP A 78 -3.68 10.70 10.22
C ASP A 78 -4.55 9.43 10.14
N ASP A 79 -5.82 9.58 9.73
CA ASP A 79 -6.75 8.50 9.44
C ASP A 79 -6.59 7.91 8.02
N MET A 80 -5.52 8.19 7.28
CA MET A 80 -5.29 7.55 5.97
C MET A 80 -5.18 6.02 6.05
N ALA A 81 -4.91 5.45 7.22
CA ALA A 81 -5.10 4.03 7.47
C ALA A 81 -6.54 3.55 7.16
N MET A 82 -7.54 4.42 7.32
CA MET A 82 -8.95 4.19 7.01
C MET A 82 -9.24 4.20 5.50
N PHE A 83 -8.49 4.97 4.70
CA PHE A 83 -8.62 4.99 3.22
C PHE A 83 -7.85 3.86 2.54
N LEU A 84 -6.98 3.18 3.27
CA LEU A 84 -6.30 1.99 2.81
C LEU A 84 -7.18 0.77 3.06
N SER A 85 -8.20 0.58 2.24
CA SER A 85 -8.96 -0.68 2.22
C SER A 85 -7.98 -1.83 2.03
N PRO A 86 -7.87 -2.76 2.99
CA PRO A 86 -6.94 -3.85 2.86
C PRO A 86 -7.47 -4.84 1.83
N LEU A 87 -6.78 -4.99 0.70
CA LEU A 87 -7.03 -6.07 -0.24
C LEU A 87 -6.67 -7.39 0.44
N PRO A 88 -7.61 -8.34 0.57
CA PRO A 88 -7.29 -9.65 1.07
C PRO A 88 -6.49 -10.41 0.01
N VAL A 89 -5.20 -10.60 0.26
CA VAL A 89 -4.38 -11.57 -0.48
C VAL A 89 -4.61 -12.93 0.16
N VAL A 90 -5.24 -13.84 -0.59
CA VAL A 90 -5.43 -15.22 -0.15
C VAL A 90 -4.08 -15.94 -0.26
N LEU A 91 -3.52 -16.34 0.88
CA LEU A 91 -2.26 -17.07 0.97
C LEU A 91 -2.48 -18.58 0.76
N GLU A 92 -3.63 -19.08 1.19
CA GLU A 92 -3.96 -20.50 1.12
C GLU A 92 -5.44 -20.70 0.81
N TRP A 93 -5.68 -21.65 -0.09
CA TRP A 93 -6.98 -22.13 -0.50
C TRP A 93 -7.22 -23.53 0.06
N HIS A 94 -8.45 -23.82 0.43
CA HIS A 94 -8.92 -25.17 0.72
C HIS A 94 -9.98 -25.57 -0.31
N CYS A 95 -9.76 -26.66 -1.03
CA CYS A 95 -10.76 -27.26 -1.90
C CYS A 95 -11.73 -28.10 -1.07
N VAL A 96 -12.99 -27.70 -0.96
CA VAL A 96 -13.98 -28.45 -0.17
C VAL A 96 -14.39 -29.77 -0.82
N MET A 97 -14.09 -29.97 -2.11
CA MET A 97 -14.40 -31.23 -2.80
C MET A 97 -13.38 -32.34 -2.53
N CYS A 98 -12.09 -32.02 -2.49
CA CYS A 98 -11.03 -33.02 -2.29
C CYS A 98 -10.29 -32.88 -0.94
N GLY A 99 -10.61 -31.85 -0.15
CA GLY A 99 -10.00 -31.58 1.16
C GLY A 99 -8.57 -31.00 1.10
N GLN A 100 -8.02 -30.77 -0.10
CA GLN A 100 -6.65 -30.31 -0.26
C GLN A 100 -6.49 -28.82 0.05
N HIS A 101 -5.38 -28.49 0.71
CA HIS A 101 -4.92 -27.12 0.91
C HIS A 101 -3.84 -26.81 -0.12
N PHE A 102 -3.88 -25.61 -0.72
CA PHE A 102 -2.90 -25.21 -1.72
C PHE A 102 -2.68 -23.69 -1.76
N PRO A 103 -1.44 -23.22 -2.00
CA PRO A 103 -1.13 -21.80 -2.12
C PRO A 103 -1.38 -21.26 -3.53
N GLY A 104 -1.30 -19.93 -3.68
CA GLY A 104 -1.27 -19.28 -4.99
C GLY A 104 -2.65 -18.96 -5.57
N LYS A 105 -2.89 -19.30 -6.84
CA LYS A 105 -4.13 -18.96 -7.55
C LYS A 105 -5.27 -19.89 -7.12
N LYS A 106 -6.52 -19.39 -7.17
CA LYS A 106 -7.75 -20.16 -6.89
C LYS A 106 -8.00 -21.26 -7.93
N PHE A 107 -7.21 -22.32 -7.91
CA PHE A 107 -7.32 -23.45 -8.82
C PHE A 107 -6.81 -24.74 -8.16
N CYS A 108 -7.70 -25.69 -7.94
CA CYS A 108 -7.33 -26.99 -7.41
C CYS A 108 -6.92 -27.91 -8.56
N GLU A 109 -5.64 -28.24 -8.67
CA GLU A 109 -5.14 -29.13 -9.74
C GLU A 109 -5.78 -30.52 -9.68
N ALA A 110 -6.02 -31.05 -8.47
CA ALA A 110 -6.66 -32.36 -8.30
C ALA A 110 -8.11 -32.42 -8.83
N CYS A 111 -8.83 -31.29 -8.85
CA CYS A 111 -10.21 -31.22 -9.33
C CYS A 111 -10.32 -30.55 -10.70
N GLY A 112 -9.22 -30.01 -11.23
CA GLY A 112 -9.21 -29.23 -12.47
C GLY A 112 -10.06 -27.95 -12.41
N THR A 113 -10.39 -27.43 -11.23
CA THR A 113 -11.29 -26.28 -11.06
C THR A 113 -11.04 -25.50 -9.78
N GLY A 114 -11.39 -24.21 -9.79
CA GLY A 114 -11.35 -23.33 -8.63
C GLY A 114 -12.70 -23.16 -7.92
N ILE A 115 -13.81 -23.65 -8.48
CA ILE A 115 -15.17 -23.31 -7.99
C ILE A 115 -15.44 -23.77 -6.56
N TYR A 116 -14.77 -24.84 -6.13
CA TYR A 116 -14.88 -25.42 -4.78
C TYR A 116 -13.80 -24.94 -3.81
N SER A 117 -13.04 -23.91 -4.17
CA SER A 117 -11.93 -23.42 -3.36
C SER A 117 -12.37 -22.25 -2.48
N ARG A 118 -12.14 -22.35 -1.16
CA ARG A 118 -12.36 -21.27 -0.19
C ARG A 118 -11.03 -20.73 0.31
N ALA A 119 -10.95 -19.41 0.51
CA ALA A 119 -9.81 -18.82 1.21
C ALA A 119 -9.82 -19.27 2.67
N VAL A 120 -8.68 -19.76 3.17
CA VAL A 120 -8.52 -20.18 4.57
C VAL A 120 -7.45 -19.39 5.32
N CYS A 121 -6.51 -18.78 4.58
CA CYS A 121 -5.54 -17.85 5.13
C CYS A 121 -5.49 -16.60 4.24
N THR A 122 -5.74 -15.43 4.81
CA THR A 122 -5.66 -14.15 4.10
C THR A 122 -4.67 -13.22 4.80
N LYS A 123 -3.87 -12.50 4.02
CA LYS A 123 -3.06 -11.37 4.48
C LYS A 123 -3.59 -10.10 3.84
N TYR A 124 -3.72 -9.06 4.64
CA TYR A 124 -4.16 -7.76 4.20
C TYR A 124 -3.01 -6.98 3.55
N VAL A 125 -3.24 -6.45 2.34
CA VAL A 125 -2.31 -5.55 1.64
C VAL A 125 -3.07 -4.28 1.27
N TYR A 126 -2.56 -3.12 1.70
CA TYR A 126 -3.23 -1.84 1.51
C TYR A 126 -3.37 -1.43 0.04
N SER A 127 -4.53 -0.93 -0.35
CA SER A 127 -4.78 -0.31 -1.67
C SER A 127 -5.34 1.10 -1.52
N TYR A 128 -4.95 2.01 -2.41
CA TYR A 128 -5.48 3.37 -2.47
C TYR A 128 -6.79 3.36 -3.26
N GLN A 129 -7.91 3.73 -2.62
CA GLN A 129 -9.18 3.93 -3.31
C GLN A 129 -9.43 5.43 -3.50
N PRO A 130 -9.28 5.97 -4.73
CA PRO A 130 -9.60 7.38 -5.01
C PRO A 130 -11.11 7.67 -5.04
N ASP A 131 -11.96 6.66 -5.19
CA ASP A 131 -13.37 6.85 -5.58
C ASP A 131 -14.37 6.93 -4.41
N LEU A 132 -13.91 7.06 -3.17
CA LEU A 132 -14.81 7.23 -2.01
C LEU A 132 -15.31 8.67 -1.81
N PHE A 133 -15.04 9.56 -2.76
CA PHE A 133 -15.42 10.99 -2.72
C PHE A 133 -16.48 11.39 -3.75
N GLN A 134 -17.44 10.50 -4.04
CA GLN A 134 -18.72 10.89 -4.63
C GLN A 134 -19.89 10.31 -3.83
N ASP A 135 -20.11 10.87 -2.64
CA ASP A 135 -21.43 11.33 -2.17
C ASP A 135 -21.34 11.86 -0.74
N CYS A 136 -20.92 13.11 -0.60
CA CYS A 136 -21.27 13.92 0.55
C CYS A 136 -21.69 15.30 0.03
N GLY A 137 -22.97 15.40 -0.36
CA GLY A 137 -23.64 16.69 -0.46
C GLY A 137 -24.39 16.91 -1.77
N SER A 138 -25.65 16.49 -1.83
CA SER A 138 -26.74 17.38 -2.28
C SER A 138 -28.11 16.72 -2.04
N ALA A 139 -28.61 16.86 -0.82
CA ALA A 139 -30.04 16.88 -0.57
C ALA A 139 -30.31 17.92 0.52
N SER A 140 -30.43 19.18 0.09
CA SER A 140 -31.04 20.25 0.87
C SER A 140 -31.86 21.08 -0.10
N THR A 141 -33.16 20.75 -0.12
CA THR A 141 -34.38 21.58 -0.12
C THR A 141 -35.50 20.82 -0.81
#